data_AF-A0A832MXT5-F1
#
_entry.id   AF-A0A832MXT5-F1
#
_cell.length_a   1.000
_cell.length_b   1.000
_cell.length_c   1.000
_cell.angle_alpha   90.00
_cell.angle_beta   90.00
_cell.angle_gamma   90.00
#
_symmetry.space_group_name_H-M   'P 1'
#
loop_
_entity.id
_entity.type
_entity.pdbx_description
1 polymer ?
#
loop_
_entity_poly.entity_id
_entity_poly.type
_entity_poly.pdbx_seq_one_letter_code
_entity_poly.pdbx_strand_id
1 'polypeptide(L)'
;DLPADYYVTGLLYANSVNTAPLGTIDAFVKTGIKEVREPVPEREIDAFFALMQKKKIDIEAIYASLLEEGLDAFQKAFAEIMKELEKG
;
A
#
# COMPACT_ATOMS: atom_id res chain seq x y z
N ASP A 1 11.97 2.71 -11.49
CA ASP A 1 11.48 2.68 -10.11
C ASP A 1 10.77 3.96 -9.73
N LEU A 2 9.83 3.85 -8.80
CA LEU A 2 9.12 5.00 -8.25
C LEU A 2 9.98 5.64 -7.14
N PRO A 3 9.85 6.95 -6.89
CA PRO A 3 10.45 7.62 -5.74
C PRO A 3 10.09 6.91 -4.42
N ALA A 4 11.01 6.90 -3.44
CA ALA A 4 10.81 6.20 -2.18
C ALA A 4 9.63 6.72 -1.34
N ASP A 5 9.21 7.97 -1.58
CA ASP A 5 8.10 8.68 -0.96
C ASP A 5 6.84 8.73 -1.84
N TYR A 6 6.85 8.07 -3.00
CA TYR A 6 5.79 8.15 -4.02
C TYR A 6 4.38 7.96 -3.44
N TYR A 7 4.17 6.91 -2.64
CA TYR A 7 2.87 6.63 -2.05
C TYR A 7 2.47 7.63 -0.96
N VAL A 8 3.44 8.18 -0.20
CA VAL A 8 3.15 9.18 0.84
C VAL A 8 2.73 10.50 0.20
N THR A 9 3.44 10.94 -0.84
CA THR A 9 3.10 12.15 -1.60
C THR A 9 1.80 12.02 -2.40
N GLY A 10 1.52 10.82 -2.93
CA GLY A 10 0.29 10.55 -3.68
C GLY A 10 -0.96 10.47 -2.81
N LEU A 11 -0.80 10.11 -1.53
CA LEU A 11 -1.91 9.82 -0.60
C LEU A 11 -1.95 10.79 0.59
N LEU A 12 -1.42 12.00 0.45
CA LEU A 12 -1.42 13.01 1.51
C LEU A 12 -2.81 13.64 1.68
N TYR A 13 -3.78 12.89 2.19
CA TYR A 13 -5.17 13.33 2.36
C TYR A 13 -5.44 13.85 3.78
N ALA A 14 -6.31 14.85 3.90
CA ALA A 14 -6.79 15.32 5.20
C ALA A 14 -7.49 14.18 5.98
N ASN A 15 -7.32 14.16 7.30
CA ASN A 15 -7.91 13.15 8.20
C ASN A 15 -7.51 11.70 7.89
N SER A 16 -6.32 11.48 7.32
CA SER A 16 -5.75 10.16 7.05
C SER A 16 -4.41 9.97 7.78
N VAL A 17 -4.01 8.71 7.97
CA VAL A 17 -2.70 8.34 8.53
C VAL A 17 -1.98 7.44 7.54
N ASN A 18 -0.72 7.76 7.27
CA ASN A 18 0.17 6.91 6.48
C ASN A 18 1.22 6.28 7.39
N THR A 19 1.15 4.96 7.57
CA THR A 19 2.20 4.18 8.25
C THR A 19 3.25 3.77 7.25
N ALA A 20 4.45 4.35 7.36
CA ALA A 20 5.53 4.16 6.40
C ALA A 20 6.82 3.65 7.07
N PRO A 21 7.68 2.90 6.34
CA PRO A 21 9.02 2.57 6.81
C PRO A 21 9.86 3.83 7.08
N LEU A 22 10.83 3.74 8.00
CA LEU A 22 11.70 4.88 8.36
C LEU A 22 12.39 5.52 7.14
N GLY A 23 12.90 4.70 6.21
CA GLY A 23 13.54 5.21 4.99
C GLY A 23 12.58 5.98 4.07
N THR A 24 11.30 5.59 4.03
CA THR A 24 10.25 6.31 3.29
C THR A 24 9.90 7.63 3.99
N ILE A 25 9.83 7.64 5.32
CA ILE A 25 9.62 8.86 6.10
C ILE A 25 10.79 9.84 5.85
N ASP A 26 12.03 9.37 5.91
CA ASP A 26 13.21 10.18 5.65
C ASP A 26 13.20 10.79 4.24
N ALA A 27 12.85 9.99 3.23
CA ALA A 27 12.71 10.46 1.86
C ALA A 27 11.62 11.55 1.74
N PHE A 28 10.44 11.31 2.31
CA PHE A 28 9.34 12.28 2.28
C PHE A 28 9.68 13.58 3.00
N VAL A 29 10.37 13.51 4.15
CA VAL A 29 10.81 14.69 4.90
C VAL A 29 11.77 15.53 4.05
N LYS A 30 12.79 14.90 3.45
CA LYS A 30 13.84 15.58 2.68
C LYS A 30 13.35 16.14 1.34
N THR A 31 12.65 15.34 0.55
CA THR A 31 12.36 15.65 -0.87
C THR A 31 10.88 15.59 -1.22
N GLY A 32 10.04 15.08 -0.33
CA GLY A 32 8.63 14.89 -0.62
C GLY A 32 7.82 16.18 -0.69
N ILE A 33 6.87 16.18 -1.63
CA ILE A 33 5.88 17.23 -1.82
C ILE A 33 4.87 17.13 -0.67
N LYS A 34 4.65 18.24 0.03
CA LYS A 34 3.85 18.32 1.27
C LYS A 34 2.49 18.98 1.05
N GLU A 35 2.02 18.99 -0.20
CA GLU A 35 0.73 19.52 -0.59
C GLU A 35 -0.36 18.48 -0.34
N VAL A 36 -1.39 18.87 0.42
CA VAL A 36 -2.56 18.02 0.67
C VAL A 36 -3.27 17.73 -0.64
N ARG A 37 -3.63 16.47 -0.85
CA ARG A 37 -4.36 15.99 -2.02
C ARG A 37 -5.85 16.05 -1.75
N GLU A 38 -6.61 16.26 -2.82
CA GLU A 38 -8.06 16.10 -2.83
C GLU A 38 -8.44 14.68 -3.28
N PRO A 39 -9.50 14.08 -2.71
CA PRO A 39 -9.97 12.77 -3.13
C PRO A 39 -10.21 12.70 -4.63
N VAL A 40 -9.86 11.54 -5.22
CA VAL A 40 -10.11 11.29 -6.65
C VAL A 40 -11.62 11.28 -6.91
N PRO A 41 -12.12 11.95 -7.96
CA PRO A 41 -13.54 11.92 -8.31
C PRO A 41 -14.03 10.50 -8.58
N GLU A 42 -15.22 10.15 -8.09
CA GLU A 42 -15.84 8.82 -8.26
C GLU A 42 -15.89 8.37 -9.72
N ARG A 43 -16.23 9.28 -10.65
CA ARG A 43 -16.22 9.01 -12.10
C ARG A 43 -14.88 8.50 -12.64
N GLU A 44 -13.76 8.93 -12.05
CA GLU A 44 -12.41 8.51 -12.45
C GLU A 44 -12.07 7.13 -11.86
N ILE A 45 -12.57 6.84 -10.66
CA ILE A 45 -12.47 5.53 -10.01
C ILE A 45 -13.26 4.49 -10.84
N ASP A 46 -14.50 4.82 -11.22
CA ASP A 46 -15.34 3.94 -12.04
C ASP A 46 -14.71 3.68 -13.41
N ALA A 47 -14.17 4.72 -14.06
CA ALA A 47 -13.49 4.60 -15.34
C ALA A 47 -12.26 3.70 -15.25
N PHE A 48 -11.52 3.75 -14.13
CA PHE A 48 -10.39 2.86 -13.87
C PHE A 48 -10.83 1.41 -13.77
N PHE A 49 -11.85 1.10 -12.96
CA PHE A 49 -12.33 -0.28 -12.81
C PHE A 49 -12.97 -0.83 -14.09
N ALA A 50 -13.69 0.00 -14.85
CA ALA A 50 -14.20 -0.38 -16.17
C ALA A 50 -13.07 -0.72 -17.15
N LEU A 51 -11.96 0.02 -17.11
CA LEU A 51 -10.77 -0.28 -17.91
C LEU A 51 -10.14 -1.61 -17.49
N MET A 52 -10.03 -1.90 -16.19
CA MET A 52 -9.52 -3.19 -15.69
C MET A 52 -10.39 -4.35 -16.19
N GLN A 53 -11.71 -4.23 -16.08
CA GLN A 53 -12.64 -5.24 -16.59
C GLN A 53 -12.51 -5.45 -18.11
N LYS A 54 -12.42 -4.37 -18.89
CA LYS A 54 -12.20 -4.43 -20.35
C LYS A 54 -10.89 -5.14 -20.70
N LYS A 55 -9.87 -5.00 -19.85
CA LYS A 55 -8.58 -5.68 -19.98
C LYS A 55 -8.60 -7.11 -19.42
N LYS A 56 -9.76 -7.61 -18.99
CA LYS A 56 -9.96 -8.93 -18.37
C LYS A 56 -9.10 -9.11 -17.10
N ILE A 57 -8.86 -8.02 -16.39
CA ILE A 57 -8.23 -8.04 -15.06
C ILE A 57 -9.36 -8.24 -14.05
N ASP A 58 -9.31 -9.36 -13.34
CA ASP A 58 -10.25 -9.70 -12.29
C ASP A 58 -9.75 -9.14 -10.95
N ILE A 59 -10.29 -7.99 -10.58
CA ILE A 59 -9.91 -7.27 -9.36
C ILE A 59 -10.34 -8.05 -8.10
N GLU A 60 -11.48 -8.74 -8.13
CA GLU A 60 -11.95 -9.54 -7.00
C GLU A 60 -11.03 -10.74 -6.75
N ALA A 61 -10.58 -11.41 -7.82
CA ALA A 61 -9.59 -12.46 -7.72
C ALA A 61 -8.25 -11.96 -7.17
N ILE A 62 -7.81 -10.76 -7.58
CA ILE A 62 -6.59 -10.12 -7.04
C ILE A 62 -6.75 -9.84 -5.54
N TYR A 63 -7.89 -9.30 -5.10
CA TYR A 63 -8.16 -9.06 -3.68
C TYR A 63 -8.11 -10.35 -2.86
N ALA A 64 -8.70 -11.43 -3.37
CA ALA A 64 -8.65 -12.74 -2.72
C ALA A 64 -7.22 -13.26 -2.59
N SER A 65 -6.42 -13.16 -3.67
CA SER A 65 -5.01 -13.57 -3.67
C SER A 65 -4.18 -12.77 -2.67
N LEU A 66 -4.31 -11.43 -2.68
CA LEU A 66 -3.56 -10.55 -1.78
C LEU A 66 -3.90 -10.80 -0.30
N LEU A 67 -5.17 -11.11 0.00
CA LEU A 67 -5.58 -11.48 1.35
C LEU A 67 -4.96 -12.80 1.79
N GLU A 68 -5.03 -13.83 0.95
CA GLU A 68 -4.45 -15.15 1.25
C GLU A 68 -2.93 -15.07 1.44
N GLU A 69 -2.24 -14.42 0.50
CA GLU A 69 -0.78 -14.22 0.56
C GLU A 69 -0.37 -13.39 1.79
N GLY A 70 -1.14 -12.34 2.13
CA GLY A 70 -0.88 -11.52 3.30
C GLY A 70 -1.03 -12.30 4.61
N LEU A 71 -2.05 -13.15 4.73
CA LEU A 71 -2.26 -14.01 5.90
C LEU A 71 -1.15 -15.05 6.04
N ASP A 72 -0.73 -15.68 4.96
CA ASP A 72 0.36 -16.65 4.95
C ASP A 72 1.70 -15.98 5.32
N ALA A 73 2.00 -14.82 4.74
CA ALA A 73 3.20 -14.03 5.08
C ALA A 73 3.21 -13.63 6.56
N PHE A 74 2.07 -13.22 7.11
CA PHE A 74 1.94 -12.88 8.52
C PHE A 74 2.18 -14.09 9.43
N GLN A 75 1.60 -15.26 9.10
CA GLN A 75 1.82 -16.49 9.86
C GLN A 75 3.28 -16.92 9.86
N LYS A 76 3.95 -16.85 8.70
CA LYS A 76 5.38 -17.17 8.56
C LYS A 76 6.25 -16.23 9.40
N ALA A 77 6.03 -14.93 9.29
CA ALA A 77 6.76 -13.93 10.08
C ALA A 77 6.57 -14.15 11.59
N PHE A 78 5.34 -14.47 12.01
CA PHE A 78 5.07 -14.79 13.42
C PHE A 78 5.80 -16.06 13.89
N ALA A 79 5.78 -17.13 13.10
CA ALA A 79 6.50 -18.37 13.42
C ALA A 79 8.02 -18.17 13.49
N GLU A 80 8.59 -17.31 12.64
CA GLU A 80 10.00 -16.92 12.70
C GLU A 80 10.31 -16.18 13.99
N ILE A 81 9.48 -15.21 14.40
CA ILE A 81 9.62 -14.50 15.68
C ILE A 81 9.61 -15.50 16.85
N MET A 82 8.68 -16.45 16.87
CA MET A 82 8.59 -17.46 17.94
C MET A 82 9.83 -18.35 18.00
N LYS A 83 10.34 -18.81 16.86
CA LYS A 83 11.57 -19.61 16.79
C LYS A 83 12.79 -18.86 17.28
N GLU A 84 12.89 -17.55 17.02
CA GLU A 84 13.99 -16.74 17.54
C GLU A 84 13.90 -16.55 19.05
N LEU A 85 12.69 -16.44 19.61
CA LEU A 85 12.48 -16.35 21.05
C LEU A 85 12.79 -17.66 21.78
N GLU A 86 12.52 -18.82 21.17
CA GLU A 86 12.81 -20.14 21.76
C GLU A 86 14.31 -20.50 21.80
N LYS A 87 15.15 -19.77 21.05
CA LYS A 87 16.61 -19.97 21.03
C LYS A 87 17.35 -19.21 22.14
N GLY A 88 16.71 -18.20 22.74
CA GLY A 88 17.26 -17.37 23.82
C GLY A 88 16.91 -17.92 25.20
#